data_AF-A0A950EER5-F1
#
_entry.id   AF-A0A950EER5-F1
#
_cell.length_a   1.000
_cell.length_b   1.000
_cell.length_c   1.000
_cell.angle_alpha   90.00
_cell.angle_beta   90.00
_cell.angle_gamma   90.00
#
_symmetry.space_group_name_H-M   'P 1'
#
loop_
_entity.id
_entity.type
_entity.pdbx_description
1 polymer ?
#
loop_
_entity_poly.entity_id
_entity_poly.type
_entity_poly.pdbx_seq_one_letter_code
_entity_poly.pdbx_strand_id
1 'polypeptide(L)'
;MSTQKNDLERLPTVVIENVEPCLDGGRYPIKRVIGQVLKVSADIFKDGHDQLSAVLKWRKVNDSDWYQTPMRLSENDRWEGVCHFIENALHEYTIEAWEDRFKSWQVEYGKKYGAGNTELQTELEEGAFLIQQAAGRVGRKQDKERLSVFAKQLKNADAHLGAQLAKNPELTGLMAAWPDLVLSTELTPYLKVVVDRPEALFAAWYEFFPRSAEGKPDSGSRFRDCLPRIDDAKAMGFDVIYFPPIHPIGFTKRKGKNNSVTCEPGDPGVPYAIG
;
A
#
# COMPACT_ATOMS: atom_id res chain seq x y z
N MET A 1 31.90 23.51 -22.85
CA MET A 1 31.34 22.40 -23.63
C MET A 1 31.17 21.23 -22.70
N SER A 2 29.98 21.08 -22.11
CA SER A 2 29.62 19.99 -21.22
C SER A 2 29.12 18.84 -22.09
N THR A 3 29.87 17.74 -22.13
CA THR A 3 29.44 16.49 -22.75
C THR A 3 28.20 15.98 -22.02
N GLN A 4 27.01 16.23 -22.59
CA GLN A 4 25.81 15.46 -22.31
C GLN A 4 26.15 14.01 -22.69
N LYS A 5 26.39 13.17 -21.68
CA LYS A 5 26.25 11.74 -21.85
C LYS A 5 24.79 11.50 -22.19
N ASN A 6 24.53 11.14 -23.45
CA ASN A 6 23.33 10.38 -23.81
C ASN A 6 23.46 9.03 -23.12
N ASP A 7 23.15 8.98 -21.83
CA ASP A 7 22.75 7.72 -21.20
C ASP A 7 21.39 7.41 -21.83
N LEU A 8 21.39 6.59 -22.88
CA LEU A 8 20.17 5.94 -23.35
C LEU A 8 19.62 5.20 -22.12
N GLU A 9 18.60 5.77 -21.48
CA GLU A 9 17.91 5.15 -20.36
C GLU A 9 17.56 3.72 -20.78
N ARG A 10 18.12 2.76 -20.06
CA ARG A 10 17.90 1.36 -20.32
C ARG A 10 16.40 1.10 -20.26
N LEU A 11 15.84 0.59 -21.36
CA LEU A 11 14.41 0.27 -21.41
C LEU A 11 14.07 -0.79 -20.34
N PRO A 12 12.90 -0.67 -19.68
CA PRO A 12 12.43 -1.66 -18.73
C PRO A 12 12.42 -3.06 -19.33
N THR A 13 12.94 -4.04 -18.58
CA THR A 13 12.91 -5.47 -18.95
C THR A 13 11.61 -6.16 -18.51
N VAL A 14 10.86 -5.53 -17.59
CA VAL A 14 9.53 -5.96 -17.17
C VAL A 14 8.61 -4.76 -17.28
N VAL A 15 7.44 -4.94 -17.88
CA VAL A 15 6.41 -3.90 -17.98
C VAL A 15 5.54 -3.97 -16.74
N ILE A 16 5.27 -2.82 -16.12
CA ILE A 16 4.34 -2.65 -15.00
C ILE A 16 3.35 -1.56 -15.40
N GLU A 17 2.08 -1.92 -15.59
CA GLU A 17 1.05 -0.96 -16.01
C GLU A 17 -0.31 -1.25 -15.36
N ASN A 18 -1.30 -0.40 -15.66
CA ASN A 18 -2.68 -0.54 -15.19
C ASN A 18 -2.80 -0.75 -13.67
N VAL A 19 -2.00 0.01 -12.91
CA VAL A 19 -1.92 -0.10 -11.45
C VAL A 19 -3.19 0.42 -10.80
N GLU A 20 -3.77 -0.36 -9.91
CA GLU A 20 -4.98 -0.03 -9.17
C GLU A 20 -4.83 -0.30 -7.67
N PRO A 21 -5.35 0.58 -6.79
CA PRO A 21 -6.01 1.84 -7.12
C PRO A 21 -5.02 2.94 -7.52
N CYS A 22 -5.42 3.81 -8.45
CA CYS A 22 -4.65 4.96 -8.90
C CYS A 22 -5.61 6.11 -9.27
N LEU A 23 -5.40 7.30 -8.70
CA LEU A 23 -6.26 8.47 -8.95
C LEU A 23 -5.57 9.44 -9.90
N ASP A 24 -6.24 9.75 -11.02
CA ASP A 24 -5.75 10.66 -12.06
C ASP A 24 -4.29 10.41 -12.47
N GLY A 25 -3.96 9.14 -12.75
CA GLY A 25 -2.60 8.74 -13.13
C GLY A 25 -1.57 8.94 -12.01
N GLY A 26 -1.99 8.87 -10.75
CA GLY A 26 -1.12 9.01 -9.57
C GLY A 26 -0.95 10.46 -9.13
N ARG A 27 -1.64 11.41 -9.78
CA ARG A 27 -1.60 12.84 -9.42
C ARG A 27 -2.08 13.09 -8.00
N TYR A 28 -3.08 12.34 -7.54
CA TYR A 28 -3.65 12.49 -6.21
C TYR A 28 -3.44 11.23 -5.36
N PRO A 29 -3.16 11.39 -4.06
CA PRO A 29 -3.07 10.24 -3.18
C PRO A 29 -4.43 9.58 -3.00
N ILE A 30 -4.46 8.25 -3.01
CA ILE A 30 -5.62 7.50 -2.52
C ILE A 30 -5.74 7.67 -1.00
N LYS A 31 -6.88 7.29 -0.42
CA LYS A 31 -7.11 7.37 1.04
C LYS A 31 -7.33 6.01 1.67
N ARG A 32 -6.79 5.82 2.87
CA ARG A 32 -7.06 4.70 3.78
C ARG A 32 -7.09 5.22 5.21
N VAL A 33 -7.50 4.38 6.15
CA VAL A 33 -7.28 4.62 7.58
C VAL A 33 -6.37 3.54 8.17
N ILE A 34 -5.74 3.83 9.30
CA ILE A 34 -4.94 2.85 10.05
C ILE A 34 -5.71 1.54 10.21
N GLY A 35 -5.03 0.41 9.99
CA GLY A 35 -5.59 -0.92 10.14
C GLY A 35 -6.39 -1.44 8.95
N GLN A 36 -6.72 -0.59 7.95
CA GLN A 36 -7.25 -1.08 6.68
C GLN A 36 -6.15 -1.62 5.79
N VAL A 37 -6.43 -2.76 5.15
CA VAL A 37 -5.58 -3.32 4.12
C VAL A 37 -5.77 -2.54 2.82
N LEU A 38 -4.68 -2.18 2.17
CA LEU A 38 -4.70 -1.70 0.78
C LEU A 38 -4.32 -2.87 -0.13
N LYS A 39 -5.30 -3.39 -0.88
CA LYS A 39 -5.02 -4.27 -2.01
C LYS A 39 -4.55 -3.42 -3.18
N VAL A 40 -3.41 -3.78 -3.76
CA VAL A 40 -2.87 -3.18 -4.98
C VAL A 40 -2.79 -4.27 -6.04
N SER A 41 -3.21 -3.93 -7.25
CA SER A 41 -3.07 -4.80 -8.41
C SER A 41 -2.43 -4.07 -9.59
N ALA A 42 -1.76 -4.79 -10.46
CA ALA A 42 -1.14 -4.25 -11.67
C ALA A 42 -0.99 -5.35 -12.71
N ASP A 43 -0.89 -4.96 -13.98
CA ASP A 43 -0.53 -5.87 -15.05
C ASP A 43 1.01 -5.89 -15.12
N ILE A 44 1.61 -7.08 -14.99
CA ILE A 44 3.06 -7.27 -14.93
C ILE A 44 3.46 -8.42 -15.86
N PHE A 45 4.21 -8.09 -16.91
CA PHE A 45 4.61 -9.02 -17.96
C PHE A 45 5.98 -8.66 -18.56
N LYS A 46 6.58 -9.64 -19.26
CA LYS A 46 7.81 -9.48 -20.04
C LYS A 46 7.71 -10.30 -21.33
N ASP A 47 8.62 -10.07 -22.28
CA ASP A 47 8.77 -10.95 -23.43
C ASP A 47 9.31 -12.33 -23.02
N GLY A 48 9.14 -13.33 -23.89
CA GLY A 48 9.63 -14.69 -23.62
C GLY A 48 8.71 -15.51 -22.72
N HIS A 49 9.29 -16.46 -21.98
CA HIS A 49 8.55 -17.49 -21.23
C HIS A 49 9.02 -17.61 -19.78
N ASP A 50 9.97 -16.76 -19.40
CA ASP A 50 10.58 -16.81 -18.08
C ASP A 50 9.57 -16.42 -17.01
N GLN A 51 9.77 -16.98 -15.83
CA GLN A 51 8.93 -16.73 -14.69
C GLN A 51 9.24 -15.36 -14.11
N LEU A 52 8.20 -14.60 -13.80
CA LEU A 52 8.32 -13.34 -13.09
C LEU A 52 8.12 -13.51 -11.59
N SER A 53 8.70 -12.56 -10.86
CA SER A 53 8.40 -12.29 -9.46
C SER A 53 8.25 -10.78 -9.29
N ALA A 54 7.37 -10.38 -8.37
CA ALA A 54 7.10 -8.99 -8.07
C ALA A 54 6.86 -8.80 -6.58
N VAL A 55 7.20 -7.62 -6.07
CA VAL A 55 6.91 -7.17 -4.71
C VAL A 55 6.21 -5.83 -4.74
N LEU A 56 5.26 -5.68 -3.83
CA LEU A 56 4.65 -4.40 -3.49
C LEU A 56 5.43 -3.82 -2.32
N LYS A 57 6.00 -2.64 -2.51
CA LYS A 57 6.82 -1.91 -1.53
C LYS A 57 6.05 -0.70 -1.03
N TRP A 58 6.13 -0.40 0.26
CA TRP A 58 5.60 0.85 0.81
C TRP A 58 6.43 1.36 1.98
N ARG A 59 6.35 2.66 2.21
CA ARG A 59 6.96 3.34 3.36
C ARG A 59 6.21 4.63 3.67
N LYS A 60 6.47 5.19 4.83
CA LYS A 60 6.11 6.59 5.11
C LYS A 60 6.99 7.51 4.25
N VAL A 61 6.42 8.60 3.77
CA VAL A 61 7.19 9.56 2.95
C VAL A 61 8.36 10.11 3.79
N ASN A 62 9.55 10.13 3.19
CA ASN A 62 10.86 10.50 3.76
C ASN A 62 11.53 9.45 4.67
N ASP A 63 10.91 8.29 4.92
CA ASP A 63 11.60 7.21 5.62
C ASP A 63 12.59 6.50 4.67
N SER A 64 13.68 5.96 5.22
CA SER A 64 14.66 5.19 4.45
C SER A 64 14.17 3.77 4.15
N ASP A 65 13.44 3.19 5.10
CA ASP A 65 13.19 1.75 5.13
C ASP A 65 11.87 1.43 4.43
N TRP A 66 11.92 0.43 3.56
CA TRP A 66 10.77 -0.07 2.84
C TRP A 66 10.23 -1.33 3.51
N TYR A 67 8.91 -1.34 3.73
CA TYR A 67 8.17 -2.57 3.89
C TYR A 67 7.88 -3.17 2.53
N GLN A 68 7.79 -4.49 2.45
CA GLN A 68 7.46 -5.17 1.21
C GLN A 68 6.69 -6.47 1.44
N THR A 69 5.85 -6.81 0.47
CA THR A 69 5.16 -8.11 0.38
C THR A 69 5.25 -8.64 -1.03
N PRO A 70 5.42 -9.96 -1.22
CA PRO A 70 5.31 -10.58 -2.53
C PRO A 70 3.94 -10.30 -3.16
N MET A 71 3.94 -9.96 -4.44
CA MET A 71 2.73 -9.98 -5.25
C MET A 71 2.51 -11.39 -5.82
N ARG A 72 1.25 -11.75 -6.04
CA ARG A 72 0.84 -13.03 -6.61
C ARG A 72 0.15 -12.81 -7.94
N LEU A 73 0.52 -13.60 -8.94
CA LEU A 73 -0.22 -13.69 -10.18
C LEU A 73 -1.64 -14.22 -9.87
N SER A 74 -2.64 -13.45 -10.26
CA SER A 74 -4.05 -13.78 -10.17
C SER A 74 -4.48 -14.48 -11.47
N GLU A 75 -4.75 -13.74 -12.52
CA GLU A 75 -5.07 -14.25 -13.86
C GLU A 75 -4.59 -13.29 -14.95
N ASN A 76 -4.21 -13.82 -16.12
CA ASN A 76 -3.91 -13.03 -17.32
C ASN A 76 -2.96 -11.83 -17.08
N ASP A 77 -1.76 -12.10 -16.58
CA ASP A 77 -0.73 -11.12 -16.20
C ASP A 77 -1.14 -10.11 -15.11
N ARG A 78 -2.31 -10.27 -14.48
CA ARG A 78 -2.73 -9.47 -13.34
C ARG A 78 -2.09 -9.96 -12.05
N TRP A 79 -1.38 -9.09 -11.35
CA TRP A 79 -0.74 -9.40 -10.07
C TRP A 79 -1.42 -8.64 -8.94
N GLU A 80 -1.45 -9.22 -7.75
CA GLU A 80 -2.04 -8.63 -6.55
C GLU A 80 -1.09 -8.69 -5.35
N GLY A 81 -1.03 -7.60 -4.58
CA GLY A 81 -0.29 -7.49 -3.32
C GLY A 81 -1.08 -6.69 -2.28
N VAL A 82 -0.60 -6.70 -1.04
CA VAL A 82 -1.28 -6.01 0.08
C VAL A 82 -0.32 -5.15 0.89
N CYS A 83 -0.66 -3.87 1.07
CA CYS A 83 0.02 -2.99 2.03
C CYS A 83 -0.76 -2.96 3.36
N HIS A 84 0.00 -2.85 4.45
CA HIS A 84 -0.54 -2.61 5.78
C HIS A 84 0.01 -1.29 6.32
N PHE A 85 -0.90 -0.38 6.72
CA PHE A 85 -0.52 0.90 7.30
C PHE A 85 -0.88 0.96 8.78
N ILE A 86 0.12 1.29 9.60
CA ILE A 86 0.01 1.34 11.06
C ILE A 86 0.14 2.77 11.63
N GLU A 87 0.46 3.75 10.78
CA GLU A 87 0.62 5.16 11.17
C GLU A 87 -0.35 6.07 10.41
N ASN A 88 -0.84 7.13 11.08
CA ASN A 88 -1.57 8.22 10.43
C ASN A 88 -0.54 9.16 9.81
N ALA A 89 -0.30 9.02 8.51
CA ALA A 89 0.67 9.79 7.78
C ALA A 89 0.46 9.67 6.26
N LEU A 90 1.17 10.51 5.51
CA LEU A 90 1.36 10.30 4.08
C LEU A 90 2.38 9.19 3.86
N HIS A 91 1.97 8.17 3.11
CA HIS A 91 2.82 7.06 2.68
C HIS A 91 2.96 7.08 1.16
N GLU A 92 3.98 6.39 0.68
CA GLU A 92 4.15 6.07 -0.73
C GLU A 92 4.33 4.57 -0.93
N TYR A 93 3.92 4.10 -2.10
CA TYR A 93 4.02 2.71 -2.50
C TYR A 93 4.43 2.58 -3.97
N THR A 94 5.11 1.49 -4.27
CA THR A 94 5.58 1.13 -5.61
C THR A 94 5.57 -0.37 -5.80
N ILE A 95 5.68 -0.81 -7.05
CA ILE A 95 5.82 -2.21 -7.43
C ILE A 95 7.21 -2.37 -8.04
N GLU A 96 7.94 -3.39 -7.60
CA GLU A 96 9.19 -3.80 -8.23
C GLU A 96 9.03 -5.22 -8.75
N ALA A 97 9.37 -5.44 -10.02
CA ALA A 97 9.24 -6.72 -10.69
C ALA A 97 10.49 -7.08 -11.47
N TRP A 98 10.79 -8.38 -11.57
CA TRP A 98 11.98 -8.89 -12.25
C TRP A 98 11.73 -10.29 -12.81
N GLU A 99 12.59 -10.67 -13.76
CA GLU A 99 12.72 -12.05 -14.19
C GLU A 99 13.34 -12.90 -13.07
N ASP A 100 12.57 -13.86 -12.58
CA ASP A 100 13.01 -14.81 -11.58
C ASP A 100 13.65 -16.03 -12.24
N ARG A 101 14.95 -15.89 -12.51
CA ARG A 101 15.77 -16.94 -13.13
C ARG A 101 15.75 -18.25 -12.36
N PHE A 102 15.75 -18.18 -11.03
CA PHE A 102 15.73 -19.39 -10.20
C PHE A 102 14.37 -20.09 -10.26
N LYS A 103 13.27 -19.33 -10.18
CA LYS A 103 11.92 -19.88 -10.34
C LYS A 103 11.69 -20.43 -11.75
N SER A 104 12.25 -19.79 -12.77
CA SER A 104 12.25 -20.29 -14.15
C SER A 104 12.93 -21.65 -14.24
N TRP A 105 14.15 -21.73 -13.70
CA TRP A 105 14.87 -23.00 -13.56
C TRP A 105 14.06 -24.07 -12.80
N GLN A 106 13.44 -23.73 -11.66
CA GLN A 106 12.63 -24.69 -10.88
C GLN A 106 11.49 -25.28 -11.72
N VAL A 107 10.81 -24.45 -12.50
CA VAL A 107 9.70 -24.87 -13.38
C VAL A 107 10.20 -25.76 -14.51
N GLU A 108 11.26 -25.34 -15.22
CA GLU A 108 11.81 -26.10 -16.34
C GLU A 108 12.41 -27.43 -15.92
N TYR A 109 13.23 -27.42 -14.87
CA TYR A 109 13.80 -28.62 -14.28
C TYR A 109 12.69 -29.60 -13.87
N GLY A 110 11.65 -29.10 -13.20
CA GLY A 110 10.51 -29.90 -12.77
C GLY A 110 9.75 -30.54 -13.94
N LYS A 111 9.54 -29.81 -15.05
CA LYS A 111 8.90 -30.34 -16.26
C LYS A 111 9.74 -31.43 -16.92
N LYS A 112 11.04 -31.19 -17.12
CA LYS A 112 11.95 -32.16 -17.77
C LYS A 112 12.07 -33.45 -16.95
N TYR A 113 12.27 -33.32 -15.64
CA TYR A 113 12.32 -34.48 -14.75
C TYR A 113 10.98 -35.24 -14.73
N GLY A 114 9.85 -34.52 -14.66
CA GLY A 114 8.51 -35.10 -14.69
C GLY A 114 8.17 -35.83 -16.00
N ALA A 115 8.80 -35.45 -17.11
CA ALA A 115 8.72 -36.15 -18.39
C ALA A 115 9.59 -37.42 -18.45
N GLY A 116 10.27 -37.78 -17.35
CA GLY A 116 11.13 -38.96 -17.27
C GLY A 116 12.57 -38.72 -17.74
N ASN A 117 13.00 -37.47 -17.98
CA ASN A 117 14.39 -37.20 -18.31
C ASN A 117 15.29 -37.37 -17.08
N THR A 118 16.33 -38.17 -17.23
CA THR A 118 17.35 -38.44 -16.19
C THR A 118 18.70 -37.80 -16.51
N GLU A 119 18.91 -37.33 -17.73
CA GLU A 119 20.12 -36.63 -18.17
C GLU A 119 19.95 -35.12 -17.99
N LEU A 120 20.00 -34.66 -16.74
CA LEU A 120 19.75 -33.26 -16.36
C LEU A 120 20.98 -32.55 -15.77
N GLN A 121 22.18 -33.02 -16.12
CA GLN A 121 23.43 -32.51 -15.53
C GLN A 121 23.64 -31.01 -15.81
N THR A 122 23.34 -30.55 -17.02
CA THR A 122 23.46 -29.14 -17.39
C THR A 122 22.52 -28.27 -16.56
N GLU A 123 21.29 -28.71 -16.38
CA GLU A 123 20.30 -28.00 -15.58
C GLU A 123 20.68 -27.99 -14.10
N LEU A 124 21.24 -29.08 -13.56
CA LEU A 124 21.78 -29.11 -12.19
C LEU A 124 22.90 -28.09 -12.00
N GLU A 125 23.82 -27.98 -12.97
CA GLU A 125 24.92 -27.03 -12.95
C GLU A 125 24.42 -25.58 -13.03
N GLU A 126 23.42 -25.31 -13.87
CA GLU A 126 22.77 -24.00 -13.96
C GLU A 126 22.12 -23.62 -12.63
N GLY A 127 21.32 -24.50 -12.03
CA GLY A 127 20.67 -24.24 -10.75
C GLY A 127 21.70 -23.99 -9.64
N ALA A 128 22.78 -24.79 -9.60
CA ALA A 128 23.85 -24.60 -8.62
C ALA A 128 24.55 -23.25 -8.79
N PHE A 129 24.75 -22.81 -10.04
CA PHE A 129 25.33 -21.51 -10.35
C PHE A 129 24.43 -20.35 -9.93
N LEU A 130 23.11 -20.44 -10.17
CA LEU A 130 22.15 -19.43 -9.71
C LEU A 130 22.16 -19.28 -8.18
N ILE A 131 22.18 -20.40 -7.45
CA ILE A 131 22.24 -20.41 -5.98
C ILE A 131 23.57 -19.80 -5.51
N GLN A 132 24.68 -20.11 -6.18
CA GLN A 132 25.99 -19.57 -5.84
C GLN A 132 26.05 -18.04 -6.05
N GLN A 133 25.43 -17.52 -7.11
CA GLN A 133 25.31 -16.08 -7.33
C GLN A 133 24.50 -15.41 -6.22
N ALA A 134 23.38 -16.01 -5.79
CA ALA A 134 22.60 -15.50 -4.67
C ALA A 134 23.43 -15.46 -3.37
N ALA A 135 24.20 -16.51 -3.08
CA ALA A 135 25.13 -16.53 -1.94
C ALA A 135 26.18 -15.40 -1.98
N GLY A 136 26.53 -14.90 -3.17
CA GLY A 136 27.41 -13.74 -3.37
C GLY A 136 26.77 -12.40 -3.01
N ARG A 137 25.44 -12.28 -3.07
CA ARG A 137 24.67 -11.05 -2.81
C ARG A 137 24.17 -10.91 -1.37
N VAL A 138 24.16 -12.01 -0.62
CA VAL A 138 23.58 -12.09 0.71
C VAL A 138 24.37 -11.29 1.75
N GLY A 139 23.66 -10.45 2.52
CA GLY A 139 24.24 -9.70 3.65
C GLY A 139 24.37 -10.50 4.95
N ARG A 140 23.56 -11.55 5.13
CA ARG A 140 23.54 -12.39 6.36
C ARG A 140 24.42 -13.63 6.21
N LYS A 141 25.39 -13.80 7.12
CA LYS A 141 26.35 -14.93 7.09
C LYS A 141 25.66 -16.30 7.07
N GLN A 142 24.64 -16.50 7.90
CA GLN A 142 23.91 -17.77 8.00
C GLN A 142 23.22 -18.15 6.67
N ASP A 143 22.53 -17.21 6.05
CA ASP A 143 21.85 -17.40 4.76
C ASP A 143 22.87 -17.73 3.66
N LYS A 144 24.02 -17.04 3.66
CA LYS A 144 25.12 -17.28 2.71
C LYS A 144 25.69 -18.69 2.85
N GLU A 145 25.95 -19.14 4.07
CA GLU A 145 26.43 -20.50 4.35
C GLU A 145 25.40 -21.53 3.89
N ARG A 146 24.11 -21.29 4.16
CA ARG A 146 23.04 -22.22 3.80
C ARG A 146 22.86 -22.33 2.28
N LEU A 147 22.85 -21.21 1.56
CA LEU A 147 22.85 -21.20 0.09
C LEU A 147 24.09 -21.89 -0.49
N SER A 148 25.27 -21.69 0.10
CA SER A 148 26.49 -22.36 -0.34
C SER A 148 26.42 -23.89 -0.18
N VAL A 149 25.74 -24.38 0.86
CA VAL A 149 25.48 -25.82 1.05
C VAL A 149 24.54 -26.32 -0.05
N PHE A 150 23.43 -25.63 -0.31
CA PHE A 150 22.50 -26.02 -1.37
C PHE A 150 23.15 -26.03 -2.76
N ALA A 151 23.97 -25.03 -3.08
CA ALA A 151 24.71 -25.00 -4.35
C ALA A 151 25.62 -26.22 -4.50
N LYS A 152 26.35 -26.61 -3.44
CA LYS A 152 27.20 -27.82 -3.45
C LYS A 152 26.40 -29.11 -3.55
N GLN A 153 25.25 -29.19 -2.88
CA GLN A 153 24.37 -30.35 -2.95
C GLN A 153 23.82 -30.52 -4.37
N LEU A 154 23.34 -29.43 -4.97
CA LEU A 154 22.76 -29.47 -6.31
C LEU A 154 23.81 -29.78 -7.38
N LYS A 155 25.03 -29.25 -7.25
CA LYS A 155 26.14 -29.54 -8.17
C LYS A 155 26.54 -31.02 -8.21
N ASN A 156 26.35 -31.74 -7.10
CA ASN A 156 26.70 -33.16 -6.98
C ASN A 156 25.44 -34.06 -6.98
N ALA A 157 24.26 -33.50 -7.25
CA ALA A 157 23.01 -34.24 -7.21
C ALA A 157 22.87 -35.14 -8.44
N ASP A 158 22.07 -36.20 -8.31
CA ASP A 158 21.45 -36.85 -9.46
C ASP A 158 20.12 -36.14 -9.80
N ALA A 159 19.47 -36.61 -10.87
CA ALA A 159 18.21 -36.03 -11.32
C ALA A 159 17.12 -36.03 -10.21
N HIS A 160 17.10 -37.06 -9.36
CA HIS A 160 16.10 -37.23 -8.32
C HIS A 160 16.31 -36.27 -7.15
N LEU A 161 17.53 -36.20 -6.62
CA LEU A 161 17.88 -35.25 -5.56
C LEU A 161 17.72 -33.81 -6.06
N GLY A 162 18.08 -33.53 -7.32
CA GLY A 162 17.82 -32.22 -7.94
C GLY A 162 16.35 -31.84 -7.93
N ALA A 163 15.45 -32.78 -8.23
CA ALA A 163 14.02 -32.54 -8.20
C ALA A 163 13.48 -32.28 -6.78
N GLN A 164 14.07 -32.94 -5.77
CA GLN A 164 13.75 -32.69 -4.36
C GLN A 164 14.24 -31.30 -3.92
N LEU A 165 15.48 -30.93 -4.28
CA LEU A 165 16.06 -29.63 -3.96
C LEU A 165 15.33 -28.48 -4.68
N ALA A 166 14.95 -28.66 -5.94
CA ALA A 166 14.17 -27.70 -6.71
C ALA A 166 12.81 -27.39 -6.05
N LYS A 167 12.25 -28.31 -5.27
CA LYS A 167 10.99 -28.12 -4.53
C LYS A 167 11.20 -27.82 -3.04
N ASN A 168 12.44 -27.62 -2.61
CA ASN A 168 12.74 -27.41 -1.20
C ASN A 168 12.24 -26.00 -0.76
N PRO A 169 11.40 -25.92 0.29
CA PRO A 169 10.80 -24.65 0.71
C PRO A 169 11.82 -23.69 1.34
N GLU A 170 12.85 -24.23 2.02
CA GLU A 170 13.91 -23.42 2.61
C GLU A 170 14.75 -22.75 1.51
N LEU A 171 15.17 -23.53 0.50
CA LEU A 171 15.90 -22.99 -0.64
C LEU A 171 15.07 -21.94 -1.40
N THR A 172 13.79 -22.23 -1.65
CA THR A 172 12.87 -21.29 -2.30
C THR A 172 12.74 -19.97 -1.51
N GLY A 173 12.57 -20.06 -0.19
CA GLY A 173 12.49 -18.90 0.68
C GLY A 173 13.78 -18.07 0.69
N LEU A 174 14.95 -18.72 0.72
CA LEU A 174 16.25 -18.04 0.68
C LEU A 174 16.48 -17.32 -0.66
N MET A 175 16.13 -17.97 -1.78
CA MET A 175 16.26 -17.35 -3.10
C MET A 175 15.29 -16.17 -3.28
N ALA A 176 14.08 -16.26 -2.73
CA ALA A 176 13.11 -15.16 -2.73
C ALA A 176 13.51 -13.99 -1.80
N ALA A 177 14.24 -14.26 -0.72
CA ALA A 177 14.75 -13.22 0.19
C ALA A 177 15.96 -12.47 -0.39
N TRP A 178 16.72 -13.11 -1.29
CA TRP A 178 17.93 -12.55 -1.90
C TRP A 178 17.87 -12.64 -3.44
N PRO A 179 16.85 -12.04 -4.08
CA PRO A 179 16.67 -12.13 -5.53
C PRO A 179 17.78 -11.41 -6.30
N ASP A 180 17.88 -11.70 -7.59
CA ASP A 180 18.70 -10.93 -8.51
C ASP A 180 17.89 -9.77 -9.08
N LEU A 181 18.20 -8.54 -8.66
CA LEU A 181 17.47 -7.33 -9.06
C LEU A 181 18.23 -6.51 -10.11
N VAL A 182 19.31 -7.04 -10.71
CA VAL A 182 20.12 -6.31 -11.71
C VAL A 182 19.28 -5.86 -12.93
N LEU A 183 18.25 -6.63 -13.26
CA LEU A 183 17.30 -6.33 -14.33
C LEU A 183 15.87 -6.07 -13.80
N SER A 184 15.71 -5.67 -12.54
CA SER A 184 14.39 -5.30 -12.02
C SER A 184 13.89 -4.01 -12.66
N THR A 185 12.58 -3.88 -12.73
CA THR A 185 11.88 -2.64 -13.06
C THR A 185 11.09 -2.20 -11.84
N GLU A 186 11.28 -0.96 -11.43
CA GLU A 186 10.52 -0.33 -10.36
C GLU A 186 9.56 0.71 -10.95
N LEU A 187 8.30 0.66 -10.53
CA LEU A 187 7.27 1.61 -10.95
C LEU A 187 7.63 3.02 -10.45
N THR A 188 7.71 3.98 -11.37
CA THR A 188 7.90 5.39 -11.05
C THR A 188 6.93 6.26 -11.86
N PRO A 189 6.49 7.42 -11.30
CA PRO A 189 6.71 7.90 -9.94
C PRO A 189 6.01 7.02 -8.89
N TYR A 190 6.49 7.06 -7.64
CA TYR A 190 5.84 6.34 -6.54
C TYR A 190 4.44 6.89 -6.28
N LEU A 191 3.47 5.99 -6.14
CA LEU A 191 2.09 6.33 -5.86
C LEU A 191 1.93 6.68 -4.38
N LYS A 192 0.97 7.53 -4.05
CA LYS A 192 0.80 8.05 -2.68
C LYS A 192 -0.51 7.61 -2.06
N VAL A 193 -0.50 7.45 -0.75
CA VAL A 193 -1.68 7.17 0.05
C VAL A 193 -1.67 8.01 1.33
N VAL A 194 -2.75 8.76 1.55
CA VAL A 194 -3.01 9.41 2.84
C VAL A 194 -3.68 8.38 3.73
N VAL A 195 -3.02 8.07 4.84
CA VAL A 195 -3.55 7.17 5.87
C VAL A 195 -4.01 8.03 7.03
N ASP A 196 -5.31 8.06 7.28
CA ASP A 196 -5.93 8.82 8.36
C ASP A 196 -6.16 7.96 9.62
N ARG A 197 -6.56 8.60 10.71
CA ARG A 197 -7.06 7.94 11.92
C ARG A 197 -8.39 7.20 11.64
N PRO A 198 -8.71 6.12 12.38
CA PRO A 198 -9.93 5.33 12.16
C PRO A 198 -11.23 6.17 12.13
N GLU A 199 -11.35 7.21 12.96
CA GLU A 199 -12.58 7.99 13.04
C GLU A 199 -12.80 8.91 11.82
N ALA A 200 -11.81 9.05 10.92
CA ALA A 200 -12.03 9.72 9.64
C ALA A 200 -12.93 8.90 8.70
N LEU A 201 -12.97 7.57 8.88
CA LEU A 201 -13.83 6.67 8.12
C LEU A 201 -15.17 6.43 8.84
N PHE A 202 -15.11 6.24 10.17
CA PHE A 202 -16.28 5.84 10.94
C PHE A 202 -16.37 6.64 12.24
N ALA A 203 -17.42 7.47 12.33
CA ALA A 203 -17.82 8.17 13.54
C ALA A 203 -19.31 8.50 13.46
N ALA A 204 -20.00 8.51 14.60
CA ALA A 204 -21.36 9.01 14.74
C ALA A 204 -21.34 10.50 15.11
N TRP A 205 -21.99 11.33 14.29
CA TRP A 205 -22.00 12.79 14.45
C TRP A 205 -23.34 13.28 15.01
N TYR A 206 -23.29 14.11 16.05
CA TYR A 206 -24.44 14.75 16.65
C TYR A 206 -24.38 16.27 16.47
N GLU A 207 -25.35 16.82 15.75
CA GLU A 207 -25.48 18.27 15.57
C GLU A 207 -26.54 18.83 16.51
N PHE A 208 -26.21 19.91 17.20
CA PHE A 208 -27.21 20.76 17.86
C PHE A 208 -26.77 22.21 17.90
N PHE A 209 -27.73 23.11 18.09
CA PHE A 209 -27.48 24.54 18.22
C PHE A 209 -27.15 24.87 19.68
N PRO A 210 -25.93 25.37 20.00
CA PRO A 210 -25.55 25.69 21.37
C PRO A 210 -26.51 26.67 22.06
N ARG A 211 -27.02 27.65 21.30
CA ARG A 211 -27.98 28.66 21.81
C ARG A 211 -29.33 28.06 22.27
N SER A 212 -29.62 26.83 21.90
CA SER A 212 -30.87 26.12 22.22
C SER A 212 -30.64 24.92 23.16
N ALA A 213 -29.44 24.78 23.74
CA ALA A 213 -29.05 23.61 24.53
C ALA A 213 -30.01 23.30 25.69
N GLU A 214 -30.52 24.33 26.39
CA GLU A 214 -31.47 24.17 27.50
C GLU A 214 -32.94 24.17 27.07
N GLY A 215 -33.23 24.37 25.78
CA GLY A 215 -34.62 24.44 25.28
C GLY A 215 -35.43 25.64 25.81
N LYS A 216 -34.78 26.68 26.34
CA LYS A 216 -35.45 27.89 26.86
C LYS A 216 -35.90 28.78 25.69
N PRO A 217 -37.22 29.07 25.52
CA PRO A 217 -37.71 29.86 24.40
C PRO A 217 -37.26 31.33 24.44
N ASP A 218 -37.13 31.89 25.64
CA ASP A 218 -36.95 33.33 25.86
C ASP A 218 -35.51 33.74 26.18
N SER A 219 -34.58 32.78 26.26
CA SER A 219 -33.16 33.07 26.48
C SER A 219 -32.26 32.09 25.75
N GLY A 220 -31.20 32.61 25.14
CA GLY A 220 -30.16 31.80 24.54
C GLY A 220 -29.28 31.16 25.61
N SER A 221 -28.96 29.89 25.42
CA SER A 221 -28.00 29.15 26.26
C SER A 221 -26.55 29.61 26.01
N ARG A 222 -25.70 29.47 27.02
CA ARG A 222 -24.23 29.64 26.95
C ARG A 222 -23.56 28.30 26.71
N PHE A 223 -22.25 28.33 26.44
CA PHE A 223 -21.47 27.09 26.25
C PHE A 223 -21.51 26.15 27.45
N ARG A 224 -21.53 26.69 28.67
CA ARG A 224 -21.58 25.85 29.88
C ARG A 224 -22.87 25.03 29.94
N ASP A 225 -23.95 25.58 29.40
CA ASP A 225 -25.26 24.95 29.40
C ASP A 225 -25.38 23.85 28.34
N CYS A 226 -24.36 23.66 27.50
CA CYS A 226 -24.27 22.56 26.54
C CYS A 226 -23.85 21.23 27.18
N LEU A 227 -23.29 21.24 28.40
CA LEU A 227 -22.75 20.04 29.05
C LEU A 227 -23.77 18.89 29.16
N PRO A 228 -25.02 19.11 29.62
CA PRO A 228 -26.01 18.04 29.67
C PRO A 228 -26.31 17.44 28.28
N ARG A 229 -26.26 18.26 27.22
CA ARG A 229 -26.51 17.80 25.85
C ARG A 229 -25.35 17.00 25.26
N ILE A 230 -24.13 17.31 25.68
CA ILE A 230 -22.94 16.51 25.37
C ILE A 230 -23.03 15.15 26.08
N ASP A 231 -23.47 15.14 27.34
CA ASP A 231 -23.70 13.90 28.09
C ASP A 231 -24.80 13.04 27.45
N ASP A 232 -25.91 13.65 27.01
CA ASP A 232 -26.97 12.97 26.24
C ASP A 232 -26.41 12.33 24.96
N ALA A 233 -25.65 13.10 24.16
CA ALA A 233 -25.06 12.62 22.91
C ALA A 233 -24.09 11.45 23.16
N LYS A 234 -23.27 11.54 24.21
CA LYS A 234 -22.40 10.45 24.63
C LYS A 234 -23.19 9.22 25.06
N ALA A 235 -24.28 9.37 25.82
CA ALA A 235 -25.14 8.27 26.24
C ALA A 235 -25.84 7.58 25.06
N MET A 236 -26.15 8.32 23.99
CA MET A 236 -26.66 7.78 22.73
C MET A 236 -25.58 7.10 21.87
N GLY A 237 -24.30 7.22 22.24
CA GLY A 237 -23.18 6.60 21.51
C GLY A 237 -22.62 7.43 20.36
N PHE A 238 -22.78 8.76 20.39
CA PHE A 238 -22.14 9.65 19.42
C PHE A 238 -20.68 9.95 19.78
N ASP A 239 -19.83 10.09 18.75
CA ASP A 239 -18.37 10.32 18.89
C ASP A 239 -17.99 11.79 18.70
N VAL A 240 -18.74 12.52 17.86
CA VAL A 240 -18.41 13.88 17.43
C VAL A 240 -19.60 14.81 17.64
N ILE A 241 -19.34 15.97 18.25
CA ILE A 241 -20.30 17.07 18.33
C ILE A 241 -20.00 18.07 17.20
N TYR A 242 -21.01 18.35 16.38
CA TYR A 242 -20.94 19.41 15.37
C TYR A 242 -21.76 20.62 15.82
N PHE A 243 -21.11 21.77 15.91
CA PHE A 243 -21.77 23.05 16.18
C PHE A 243 -21.93 23.86 14.89
N PRO A 244 -23.12 24.46 14.66
CA PRO A 244 -23.23 25.62 13.79
C PRO A 244 -22.29 26.75 14.23
N PRO A 245 -22.03 27.77 13.41
CA PRO A 245 -21.12 28.85 13.76
C PRO A 245 -21.44 29.50 15.12
N ILE A 246 -20.40 29.76 15.90
CA ILE A 246 -20.48 30.26 17.28
C ILE A 246 -19.98 31.70 17.43
N HIS A 247 -19.89 32.41 16.31
CA HIS A 247 -19.41 33.79 16.22
C HIS A 247 -20.59 34.79 16.36
N PRO A 248 -20.32 36.09 16.54
CA PRO A 248 -21.37 37.11 16.45
C PRO A 248 -22.14 37.06 15.12
N ILE A 249 -23.43 37.36 15.19
CA ILE A 249 -24.37 37.32 14.06
C ILE A 249 -24.68 38.75 13.60
N GLY A 250 -24.52 39.02 12.31
CA GLY A 250 -24.76 40.33 11.70
C GLY A 250 -26.18 40.87 11.92
N PHE A 251 -26.31 42.20 11.95
CA PHE A 251 -27.59 42.90 12.16
C PHE A 251 -28.24 43.36 10.84
N THR A 252 -27.45 43.77 9.87
CA THR A 252 -27.94 44.24 8.57
C THR A 252 -28.57 43.08 7.80
N LYS A 253 -29.82 43.25 7.33
CA LYS A 253 -30.59 42.20 6.64
C LYS A 253 -30.64 40.87 7.42
N ARG A 254 -30.62 40.95 8.75
CA ARG A 254 -30.84 39.79 9.62
C ARG A 254 -32.18 39.16 9.27
N LYS A 255 -32.22 37.83 9.18
CA LYS A 255 -33.46 37.08 8.98
C LYS A 255 -34.19 36.86 10.30
N GLY A 256 -35.51 36.96 10.26
CA GLY A 256 -36.38 36.65 11.40
C GLY A 256 -36.75 35.17 11.48
N LYS A 257 -37.67 34.86 12.40
CA LYS A 257 -38.25 33.51 12.53
C LYS A 257 -38.84 33.00 11.20
N ASN A 258 -38.87 31.69 11.03
CA ASN A 258 -39.41 31.01 9.83
C ASN A 258 -38.80 31.52 8.51
N ASN A 259 -37.50 31.85 8.50
CA ASN A 259 -36.78 32.36 7.33
C ASN A 259 -37.34 33.69 6.76
N SER A 260 -38.04 34.47 7.58
CA SER A 260 -38.52 35.80 7.22
C SER A 260 -37.37 36.72 6.81
N VAL A 261 -37.59 37.55 5.79
CA VAL A 261 -36.65 38.61 5.37
C VAL A 261 -36.69 39.81 6.31
N THR A 262 -37.71 39.90 7.17
CA THR A 262 -37.86 40.91 8.22
C THR A 262 -37.51 40.28 9.57
N CYS A 263 -36.63 40.92 10.33
CA CYS A 263 -36.23 40.51 11.67
C CYS A 263 -36.94 41.36 12.71
N GLU A 264 -37.66 40.71 13.62
CA GLU A 264 -38.32 41.40 14.72
C GLU A 264 -37.37 41.61 15.91
N PRO A 265 -37.65 42.57 16.82
CA PRO A 265 -36.91 42.70 18.06
C PRO A 265 -36.86 41.39 18.84
N GLY A 266 -35.65 40.95 19.20
CA GLY A 266 -35.42 39.69 19.91
C GLY A 266 -35.22 38.46 19.01
N ASP A 267 -35.41 38.57 17.68
CA ASP A 267 -35.09 37.46 16.79
C ASP A 267 -33.57 37.19 16.78
N PRO A 268 -33.15 35.92 17.03
CA PRO A 268 -31.74 35.60 17.22
C PRO A 268 -30.96 35.49 15.90
N GLY A 269 -31.62 35.63 14.76
CA GLY A 269 -31.01 35.50 13.44
C GLY A 269 -30.51 34.10 13.10
N VAL A 270 -29.65 34.04 12.07
CA VAL A 270 -29.08 32.80 11.52
C VAL A 270 -27.59 32.75 11.86
N PRO A 271 -27.09 31.69 12.54
CA PRO A 271 -25.67 31.59 12.92
C PRO A 271 -24.68 31.73 11.76
N TYR A 272 -25.06 31.33 10.55
CA TYR A 272 -24.23 31.46 9.35
C TYR A 272 -24.07 32.88 8.81
N ALA A 273 -24.85 33.86 9.29
CA ALA A 273 -24.65 35.27 8.98
C ALA A 273 -23.57 35.86 9.90
N ILE A 274 -22.35 35.34 9.75
CA ILE A 274 -21.19 35.65 10.59
C ILE A 274 -20.72 37.09 10.32
N GLY A 275 -20.59 37.90 11.38
CA GLY A 275 -20.06 39.27 11.31
C GLY A 275 -21.11 40.32 11.00
#